data_AF-A0AAW0XWD6-F1
#
_entry.id   AF-A0AAW0XWD6-F1
#
_cell.length_a   1.000
_cell.length_b   1.000
_cell.length_c   1.000
_cell.angle_alpha   90.00
_cell.angle_beta   90.00
_cell.angle_gamma   90.00
#
_symmetry.space_group_name_H-M   'P 1'
#
loop_
_entity.id
_entity.type
_entity.pdbx_description
1 polymer ?
#
loop_
_entity_poly.entity_id
_entity_poly.type
_entity_poly.pdbx_seq_one_letter_code
_entity_poly.pdbx_strand_id
1 'polypeptide(L)'
;MLEVSVLEVENCNLNTVIPELLTQLINILTQMPTLAFLRLNRNDFSSWSITKHIVCLGYSRTMRCLCMTVPSEVYISDDYTVIDKRIKKLCTDFLSSLQAMNATHVAVEWIEESLYSRWFYTI
;
A
#
# COMPACT_ATOMS: atom_id res chain seq x y z
N MET A 1 26.72 -10.95 -3.27
CA MET A 1 25.83 -9.86 -2.81
C MET A 1 24.42 -10.26 -3.19
N LEU A 2 23.46 -10.23 -2.26
CA LEU A 2 22.09 -10.68 -2.54
C LEU A 2 21.35 -9.58 -3.34
N GLU A 3 20.86 -9.90 -4.52
CA GLU A 3 20.04 -8.98 -5.31
C GLU A 3 18.57 -9.35 -5.17
N VAL A 4 17.81 -8.52 -4.46
CA VAL A 4 16.37 -8.72 -4.29
C VAL A 4 15.67 -7.71 -5.17
N SER A 5 15.24 -8.16 -6.35
CA SER A 5 14.50 -7.34 -7.31
C SER A 5 12.99 -7.35 -7.07
N VAL A 6 12.49 -8.43 -6.49
CA VAL A 6 11.09 -8.63 -6.14
C VAL A 6 11.02 -9.04 -4.68
N LEU A 7 10.18 -8.36 -3.91
CA LEU A 7 9.87 -8.72 -2.54
C LEU A 7 8.36 -8.80 -2.37
N GLU A 8 7.89 -9.94 -1.88
CA GLU A 8 6.48 -10.17 -1.57
C GLU A 8 6.35 -10.36 -0.06
N VAL A 9 5.61 -9.45 0.58
CA VAL A 9 5.33 -9.46 2.02
C VAL A 9 3.82 -9.44 2.19
N GLU A 10 3.15 -10.41 1.58
CA GLU A 10 1.69 -10.48 1.62
C GLU A 10 1.20 -11.16 2.90
N ASN A 11 0.08 -10.67 3.45
CA ASN A 11 -0.58 -11.28 4.60
C ASN A 11 0.35 -11.51 5.81
N CYS A 12 1.23 -10.54 6.07
CA CYS A 12 2.21 -10.60 7.16
C CYS A 12 1.77 -9.83 8.40
N ASN A 13 0.49 -9.42 8.47
CA ASN A 13 -0.10 -8.63 9.57
C ASN A 13 0.69 -7.34 9.86
N LEU A 14 1.24 -6.68 8.84
CA LEU A 14 2.04 -5.47 9.02
C LEU A 14 1.25 -4.27 9.55
N ASN A 15 -0.08 -4.29 9.51
CA ASN A 15 -0.93 -3.29 10.19
C ASN A 15 -0.82 -3.32 11.71
N THR A 16 -0.48 -4.46 12.31
CA THR A 16 -0.35 -4.61 13.78
C THR A 16 0.99 -4.09 14.30
N VAL A 17 1.92 -3.81 13.39
CA VAL A 17 3.25 -3.30 13.71
C VAL A 17 3.12 -1.84 14.17
N ILE A 18 3.80 -1.49 15.26
CA ILE A 18 3.82 -0.11 15.73
C ILE A 18 4.40 0.83 14.66
N PRO A 19 3.91 2.09 14.55
CA PRO A 19 4.28 3.00 13.46
C PRO A 19 5.79 3.21 13.28
N GLU A 20 6.56 3.16 14.36
CA GLU A 20 8.01 3.31 14.35
C GLU A 20 8.69 2.17 13.60
N LEU A 21 8.28 0.93 13.86
CA LEU A 21 8.83 -0.25 13.20
C LEU A 21 8.38 -0.33 11.74
N LEU A 22 7.14 0.06 11.43
CA LEU A 22 6.69 0.20 10.05
C LEU A 22 7.54 1.24 9.30
N THR A 23 7.81 2.38 9.92
CA THR A 23 8.69 3.41 9.33
C THR A 23 10.09 2.88 9.08
N GLN A 24 10.67 2.13 10.03
CA GLN A 24 11.99 1.51 9.86
C GLN A 24 11.99 0.52 8.70
N LEU A 25 10.98 -0.35 8.60
CA LEU A 25 10.82 -1.27 7.49
C LEU A 25 10.79 -0.53 6.14
N ILE A 26 9.92 0.48 6.02
CA ILE A 26 9.81 1.27 4.78
C ILE A 26 11.15 1.97 4.45
N ASN A 27 11.87 2.50 5.44
CA ASN A 27 13.19 3.10 5.23
C ASN A 27 14.25 2.10 4.76
N ILE A 28 14.19 0.85 5.21
CA ILE A 28 15.06 -0.20 4.70
C ILE A 28 14.72 -0.50 3.24
N LEU A 29 13.43 -0.67 2.93
CA LEU A 29 12.95 -0.98 1.58
C LEU A 29 13.29 0.13 0.57
N THR A 30 13.22 1.41 0.97
CA THR A 30 13.59 2.54 0.09
C THR A 30 15.08 2.53 -0.28
N GLN A 31 15.94 2.00 0.58
CA GLN A 31 17.38 1.94 0.41
C GLN A 31 17.86 0.69 -0.33
N MET A 32 16.97 -0.28 -0.62
CA MET A 32 17.37 -1.51 -1.29
C MET A 32 17.80 -1.22 -2.75
N PRO A 33 19.05 -1.56 -3.12
CA PRO A 33 19.66 -1.07 -4.36
C PRO A 33 19.11 -1.74 -5.63
N THR A 34 18.36 -2.83 -5.50
CA THR A 34 17.83 -3.58 -6.64
C THR A 34 16.32 -3.80 -6.59
N LEU A 35 15.65 -3.42 -5.50
CA LEU A 35 14.23 -3.67 -5.31
C LEU A 35 13.39 -2.87 -6.30
N ALA A 36 12.81 -3.54 -7.28
CA ALA A 36 12.00 -2.95 -8.33
C ALA A 36 10.50 -3.21 -8.13
N PHE A 37 10.14 -4.34 -7.51
CA PHE A 37 8.76 -4.76 -7.31
C PHE A 37 8.52 -5.09 -5.84
N LEU A 38 7.52 -4.46 -5.24
CA LEU A 38 7.12 -4.71 -3.87
C LEU A 38 5.62 -5.03 -3.80
N ARG A 39 5.27 -6.17 -3.21
CA ARG A 39 3.88 -6.52 -2.90
C ARG A 39 3.65 -6.48 -1.41
N LEU A 40 2.70 -5.66 -0.98
CA LEU A 40 2.28 -5.51 0.41
C LEU A 40 0.80 -5.86 0.62
N ASN A 41 0.25 -6.69 -0.26
CA ASN A 41 -1.16 -7.09 -0.22
C ASN A 41 -1.54 -7.75 1.12
N ARG A 42 -2.81 -7.68 1.49
CA ARG A 42 -3.38 -8.38 2.66
C ARG A 42 -2.74 -8.02 4.01
N ASN A 43 -2.11 -6.86 4.11
CA ASN A 43 -1.62 -6.35 5.38
C ASN A 43 -2.62 -5.40 6.06
N ASP A 44 -3.76 -5.10 5.43
CA ASP A 44 -4.83 -4.23 5.91
C ASP A 44 -4.34 -2.92 6.56
N PHE A 45 -3.46 -2.20 5.87
CA PHE A 45 -3.01 -0.89 6.32
C PHE A 45 -4.17 0.11 6.32
N SER A 46 -4.24 0.97 7.32
CA SER A 46 -5.15 2.12 7.28
C SER A 46 -4.75 3.11 6.19
N SER A 47 -5.70 3.94 5.74
CA SER A 47 -5.46 5.05 4.82
C SER A 47 -4.41 6.02 5.37
N TRP A 48 -4.40 6.22 6.69
CA TRP A 48 -3.39 7.02 7.37
C TRP A 48 -2.00 6.39 7.29
N SER A 49 -1.88 5.08 7.53
CA SER A 49 -0.59 4.39 7.46
C SER A 49 -0.02 4.42 6.05
N ILE A 50 -0.88 4.24 5.04
CA ILE A 50 -0.51 4.34 3.63
C ILE A 50 0.06 5.73 3.31
N THR A 51 -0.69 6.78 3.65
CA THR A 51 -0.34 8.16 3.28
C THR A 51 0.79 8.74 4.12
N LYS A 52 1.06 8.20 5.31
CA LYS A 52 2.13 8.69 6.19
C LYS A 52 3.44 7.90 6.07
N HIS A 53 3.35 6.58 5.95
CA HIS A 53 4.52 5.70 6.01
C HIS A 53 4.83 5.11 4.65
N ILE A 54 3.85 4.44 4.02
CA ILE A 54 4.11 3.68 2.79
C ILE A 54 4.43 4.59 1.61
N VAL A 55 3.87 5.81 1.58
CA VAL A 55 4.19 6.82 0.57
C VAL A 55 5.69 7.11 0.45
N CYS A 56 6.45 6.94 1.55
CA CYS A 56 7.90 7.14 1.56
C CYS A 56 8.64 6.17 0.63
N LEU A 57 8.01 5.08 0.21
CA LEU A 57 8.54 4.22 -0.86
C LEU A 57 8.80 4.98 -2.17
N GLY A 58 8.14 6.11 -2.38
CA GLY A 58 8.43 7.03 -3.49
C GLY A 58 9.86 7.57 -3.49
N TYR A 59 10.58 7.56 -2.36
CA TYR A 59 11.99 7.93 -2.31
C TYR A 59 12.94 6.85 -2.86
N SER A 60 12.45 5.64 -3.12
CA SER A 60 13.25 4.59 -3.74
C SER A 60 13.63 4.99 -5.17
N ARG A 61 14.91 4.81 -5.53
CA ARG A 61 15.42 5.07 -6.89
C ARG A 61 15.21 3.89 -7.85
N THR A 62 14.88 2.74 -7.30
CA THR A 62 14.89 1.45 -8.00
C THR A 62 13.49 0.87 -8.11
N MET A 63 12.60 1.24 -7.19
CA MET A 63 11.20 0.80 -7.18
C MET A 63 10.47 1.30 -8.42
N ARG A 64 9.77 0.37 -9.07
CA ARG A 64 8.97 0.60 -10.28
C ARG A 64 7.52 0.20 -10.10
N CYS A 65 7.25 -0.75 -9.20
CA CYS A 65 5.91 -1.25 -8.94
C CYS A 65 5.69 -1.49 -7.45
N LEU A 66 4.57 -0.96 -6.97
CA LEU A 66 4.04 -1.17 -5.63
C LEU A 66 2.63 -1.74 -5.74
N CYS A 67 2.41 -2.92 -5.19
CA CYS A 67 1.10 -3.56 -5.12
C CYS A 67 0.58 -3.51 -3.68
N MET A 68 -0.66 -3.02 -3.49
CA MET A 68 -1.28 -2.87 -2.18
C MET A 68 -2.77 -3.19 -2.22
N THR A 69 -3.30 -3.66 -1.10
CA THR A 69 -4.74 -3.83 -0.90
C THR A 69 -5.38 -2.51 -0.46
N VAL A 70 -6.57 -2.21 -0.99
CA VAL A 70 -7.40 -1.10 -0.50
C VAL A 70 -7.77 -1.35 0.97
N PRO A 71 -7.58 -0.38 1.89
CA PRO A 71 -7.87 -0.55 3.31
C PRO A 71 -9.30 -1.00 3.58
N SER A 72 -9.49 -1.93 4.52
CA SER A 72 -10.84 -2.39 4.92
C SER A 72 -11.74 -1.24 5.39
N GLU A 73 -11.16 -0.25 6.07
CA GLU A 73 -11.87 0.94 6.57
C GLU A 73 -12.56 1.77 5.48
N VAL A 74 -12.07 1.71 4.23
CA VAL A 74 -12.67 2.43 3.09
C VAL A 74 -14.05 1.88 2.76
N TYR A 75 -14.28 0.60 3.04
CA TYR A 75 -15.55 -0.11 2.80
C TYR A 75 -16.59 0.08 3.91
N ILE A 76 -16.34 0.88 4.95
CA ILE A 76 -17.30 1.15 6.03
C ILE A 76 -18.40 2.11 5.54
N SER A 77 -19.32 1.60 4.72
CA SER A 77 -20.55 2.25 4.24
C SER A 77 -21.42 1.24 3.49
N ASP A 78 -22.75 1.35 3.59
CA ASP A 78 -23.67 0.57 2.75
C ASP A 78 -23.89 1.20 1.35
N ASP A 79 -23.38 2.41 1.13
CA ASP A 79 -23.50 3.13 -0.14
C ASP A 79 -22.26 2.89 -1.02
N TYR A 80 -22.44 2.12 -2.09
CA TYR A 80 -21.39 1.82 -3.06
C TYR A 80 -20.79 3.09 -3.68
N THR A 81 -21.58 4.15 -3.90
CA THR A 81 -21.07 5.40 -4.46
C THR A 81 -20.16 6.14 -3.49
N VAL A 82 -20.41 6.00 -2.18
CA VAL A 82 -19.54 6.53 -1.12
C VAL A 82 -18.24 5.74 -1.07
N ILE A 83 -18.30 4.40 -1.15
CA ILE A 83 -17.11 3.54 -1.20
C ILE A 83 -16.24 3.91 -2.41
N ASP A 84 -16.80 3.94 -3.62
CA ASP A 84 -16.08 4.28 -4.86
C ASP A 84 -15.40 5.65 -4.77
N LYS A 85 -16.10 6.66 -4.23
CA LYS A 85 -15.51 7.99 -3.99
C LYS A 85 -14.34 7.95 -3.02
N ARG A 86 -14.43 7.16 -1.94
CA ARG A 86 -13.34 7.03 -0.96
C ARG A 86 -12.13 6.30 -1.53
N ILE A 87 -12.34 5.21 -2.29
CA ILE A 87 -11.26 4.49 -3.00
C ILE A 87 -10.54 5.46 -3.95
N LYS A 88 -11.29 6.13 -4.82
CA LYS A 88 -10.73 7.10 -5.78
C LYS A 88 -9.97 8.23 -5.08
N LYS A 89 -10.51 8.75 -3.98
CA LYS A 89 -9.85 9.78 -3.19
C LYS A 89 -8.52 9.28 -2.61
N LEU A 90 -8.51 8.12 -1.94
CA LEU A 90 -7.29 7.52 -1.40
C LEU A 90 -6.22 7.33 -2.49
N CYS A 91 -6.60 6.73 -3.62
CA CYS A 91 -5.69 6.50 -4.73
C CYS A 91 -5.13 7.81 -5.29
N THR A 92 -5.97 8.82 -5.46
CA THR A 92 -5.58 10.14 -5.98
C THR A 92 -4.65 10.86 -5.02
N ASP A 93 -4.97 10.88 -3.72
CA ASP A 93 -4.17 11.53 -2.69
C ASP A 93 -2.78 10.86 -2.57
N PHE A 94 -2.74 9.52 -2.65
CA PHE A 94 -1.49 8.77 -2.62
C PHE A 94 -0.62 9.04 -3.85
N LEU A 95 -1.19 8.97 -5.05
CA LEU A 95 -0.47 9.26 -6.30
C LEU A 95 0.03 10.71 -6.36
N SER A 96 -0.78 11.67 -5.91
CA SER A 96 -0.38 13.07 -5.82
C SER A 96 0.81 13.25 -4.87
N SER A 97 0.83 12.51 -3.76
CA SER A 97 1.93 12.53 -2.80
C SER A 97 3.21 11.92 -3.39
N LEU A 98 3.11 10.82 -4.15
CA LEU A 98 4.25 10.26 -4.88
C LEU A 98 4.80 11.23 -5.94
N GLN A 99 3.92 11.88 -6.70
CA GLN A 99 4.31 12.86 -7.71
C GLN A 99 5.04 14.07 -7.09
N ALA A 100 4.57 14.54 -5.92
CA ALA A 100 5.23 15.62 -5.19
C ALA A 100 6.67 15.27 -4.74
N MET A 101 6.99 13.98 -4.60
CA MET A 101 8.32 13.49 -4.25
C MET A 101 9.23 13.30 -5.47
N ASN A 102 8.81 13.72 -6.67
CA ASN A 102 9.43 13.38 -7.96
C ASN A 102 9.53 11.86 -8.20
N ALA A 103 8.68 11.06 -7.55
CA ALA A 103 8.62 9.60 -7.70
C ALA A 103 7.79 9.20 -8.93
N THR A 104 8.04 9.82 -10.08
CA THR A 104 7.23 9.70 -11.31
C THR A 104 7.25 8.31 -11.95
N HIS A 105 7.96 7.34 -11.36
CA HIS A 105 8.22 6.03 -11.95
C HIS A 105 7.63 4.85 -11.17
N VAL A 106 7.02 5.08 -10.00
CA VAL A 106 6.38 3.99 -9.23
C VAL A 106 4.95 3.80 -9.72
N ALA A 107 4.70 2.74 -10.48
CA ALA A 107 3.36 2.27 -10.76
C ALA A 107 2.74 1.68 -9.48
N VAL A 108 1.50 2.05 -9.19
CA VAL A 108 0.77 1.55 -8.02
C VAL A 108 -0.40 0.72 -8.48
N GLU A 109 -0.42 -0.55 -8.09
CA GLU A 109 -1.54 -1.46 -8.32
C GLU A 109 -2.35 -1.60 -7.03
N TRP A 110 -3.62 -1.22 -7.10
CA TRP A 110 -4.56 -1.34 -5.99
C TRP A 110 -5.42 -2.59 -6.16
N ILE A 111 -5.38 -3.48 -5.17
CA ILE A 111 -6.22 -4.67 -5.12
C ILE A 111 -7.43 -4.39 -4.22
N GLU A 112 -8.62 -4.48 -4.80
CA GLU A 112 -9.87 -4.46 -4.04
C GLU A 112 -10.22 -5.87 -3.55
N GLU A 113 -10.34 -6.08 -2.23
CA GLU A 113 -10.74 -7.36 -1.66
C GLU A 113 -12.27 -7.53 -1.49
N SER A 114 -13.06 -6.59 -2.03
CA SER A 114 -14.53 -6.62 -2.01
C SER A 114 -15.17 -7.87 -2.65
N LEU A 115 -14.39 -8.70 -3.36
CA LEU A 115 -14.81 -10.00 -3.87
C LEU A 115 -14.71 -11.14 -2.84
N TYR A 116 -13.97 -10.98 -1.73
CA TYR A 116 -13.82 -11.99 -0.68
C TYR A 116 -14.68 -11.70 0.57
N SER A 117 -15.10 -10.45 0.78
CA SER A 117 -15.89 -10.03 1.95
C SER A 117 -17.35 -10.51 1.93
N ARG A 118 -17.87 -11.04 0.81
CA ARG A 118 -19.19 -11.71 0.80
C ARG A 118 -19.23 -12.98 1.65
N TRP A 119 -18.09 -13.53 2.08
CA TRP A 119 -18.03 -14.76 2.87
C TRP A 119 -17.96 -14.52 4.39
N PHE A 120 -17.71 -13.29 4.84
CA PHE A 120 -17.53 -12.99 6.27
C PHE A 120 -18.78 -12.46 6.98
N TYR A 121 -19.91 -12.30 6.27
CA TYR A 121 -21.19 -11.85 6.85
C TYR A 121 -22.32 -12.90 6.81
N THR A 122 -22.00 -14.17 6.56
CA THR A 122 -22.91 -15.28 6.90
C THR A 122 -22.53 -15.85 8.26
N ILE A 123 -23.09 -15.29 9.32
CA ILE A 123 -23.31 -15.96 10.61
C ILE A 123 -24.81 -15.93 10.89
#